data_AF-A0AA88I0F6-F1
#
_entry.id   AF-A0AA88I0F6-F1
#
_cell.length_a   1.000
_cell.length_b   1.000
_cell.length_c   1.000
_cell.angle_alpha   90.00
_cell.angle_beta   90.00
_cell.angle_gamma   90.00
#
_symmetry.space_group_name_H-M   'P 1'
#
loop_
_entity.id
_entity.type
_entity.pdbx_description
1 polymer ?
#
loop_
_entity_poly.entity_id
_entity_poly.type
_entity_poly.pdbx_seq_one_letter_code
_entity_poly.pdbx_strand_id
1 'polypeptide(L)'
;MASPSVKNLPKADDILKTQLENFSQSKLKDVETQEKLVLPTAEDIANEKQRQQFLDGVKNFPKDKLKRTETQEKTVWPTAQDLMAVPSVKDLPKVDNNLKTQLENFSQSKLKDVETQEKLVLPTAEDITSEKQRQQFLDGVTNFPKDKLKRTETQEKIVLPTPQ
;
A
#
# COMPACT_ATOMS: atom_id res chain seq x y z
N MET A 1 -16.88 16.05 23.18
CA MET A 1 -15.63 16.49 23.81
C MET A 1 -15.70 18.01 23.93
N ALA A 2 -15.82 18.53 25.16
CA ALA A 2 -15.92 19.96 25.40
C ALA A 2 -14.58 20.63 25.04
N SER A 3 -14.62 21.70 24.24
CA SER A 3 -13.45 22.53 23.97
C SER A 3 -12.86 23.03 25.29
N PRO A 4 -11.54 22.93 25.50
CA PRO A 4 -10.93 23.39 26.73
C PRO A 4 -11.18 24.90 26.90
N SER A 5 -11.67 25.28 28.08
CA SER A 5 -11.89 26.68 28.45
C SER A 5 -10.57 27.44 28.42
N VAL A 6 -10.58 28.63 27.82
CA VAL A 6 -9.44 29.57 27.66
C VAL A 6 -8.67 29.86 28.96
N LYS A 7 -9.24 29.56 30.13
CA LYS A 7 -8.61 29.74 31.46
C LYS A 7 -7.49 28.74 31.78
N ASN A 8 -7.40 27.62 31.05
CA ASN A 8 -6.40 26.56 31.30
C ASN A 8 -5.28 26.51 30.26
N LEU A 9 -5.16 27.53 29.39
CA LEU A 9 -4.02 27.62 28.48
C LEU A 9 -2.81 28.18 29.23
N PRO A 10 -1.59 27.67 29.00
CA PRO A 10 -0.38 28.30 29.51
C PRO A 10 -0.37 29.77 29.08
N LYS A 11 -0.09 30.67 30.04
CA LYS A 11 0.10 32.10 29.72
C LYS A 11 1.26 32.18 28.74
N ALA A 12 1.01 32.75 27.56
CA ALA A 12 2.06 32.98 26.58
C ALA A 12 3.16 33.83 27.23
N ASP A 13 4.42 33.39 27.11
CA ASP A 13 5.56 34.13 27.62
C ASP A 13 5.54 35.56 27.06
N ASP A 14 5.83 36.57 27.90
CA ASP A 14 5.79 37.98 27.50
C ASP A 14 6.69 38.27 26.28
N ILE A 15 7.74 37.46 26.11
CA ILE A 15 8.64 37.48 24.95
C ILE A 15 7.89 37.11 23.67
N LEU A 16 7.10 36.02 23.67
CA LEU A 16 6.33 35.57 22.50
C LEU A 16 5.24 36.58 22.14
N LYS A 17 4.61 37.18 23.14
CA LYS A 17 3.59 38.22 22.92
C LYS A 17 4.19 39.46 22.25
N THR A 18 5.35 39.91 22.74
CA THR A 18 6.10 41.04 22.18
C THR A 18 6.62 40.73 20.77
N GLN A 19 7.07 39.50 20.53
CA GLN A 19 7.51 39.07 19.19
C GLN A 19 6.36 39.03 18.19
N LEU A 20 5.17 38.62 18.61
CA LEU A 20 3.97 38.62 17.78
C LEU A 20 3.45 40.04 17.50
N GLU A 21 3.51 40.94 18.47
CA GLU A 21 3.14 42.36 18.30
C GLU A 21 4.09 43.09 17.34
N ASN A 22 5.36 42.68 17.30
CA ASN A 22 6.37 43.20 16.37
C ASN A 22 6.48 42.38 15.07
N PHE A 23 5.68 41.32 14.93
CA PHE A 23 5.68 40.49 13.74
C PHE A 23 5.04 41.26 12.59
N SER A 24 5.85 41.60 11.59
CA SER A 24 5.38 42.29 10.39
C SER A 24 5.33 41.31 9.24
N GLN A 25 4.13 41.04 8.73
CA GLN A 25 3.93 40.15 7.58
C GLN A 25 4.70 40.61 6.34
N SER A 26 4.97 41.92 6.21
CA SER A 26 5.80 42.49 5.15
C SER A 26 7.29 42.10 5.20
N LYS A 27 7.75 41.48 6.30
CA LYS A 27 9.12 40.94 6.43
C LYS A 27 9.20 39.47 6.02
N LEU A 28 8.07 38.82 5.74
CA LEU A 28 8.08 37.50 5.10
C LEU A 28 8.58 37.66 3.67
N LYS A 29 9.46 36.77 3.24
CA LYS A 29 9.87 36.71 1.84
C LYS A 29 8.66 36.20 1.05
N ASP A 30 8.30 36.91 -0.01
CA ASP A 30 7.38 36.37 -1.01
C ASP A 30 7.99 35.09 -1.56
N VAL A 31 7.29 33.98 -1.36
CA VAL A 31 7.61 32.69 -1.95
C VAL A 31 6.57 32.43 -3.01
N GLU A 32 6.99 32.47 -4.28
CA GLU A 32 6.15 32.07 -5.39
C GLU A 32 5.92 30.56 -5.30
N THR A 33 4.67 30.17 -5.02
CA THR A 33 4.28 28.76 -4.99
C THR A 33 4.16 28.26 -6.43
N GLN A 34 5.14 27.46 -6.87
CA GLN A 34 5.11 26.78 -8.16
C GLN A 34 4.24 25.51 -8.03
N GLU A 35 3.00 25.55 -8.53
CA GLU A 35 2.20 24.33 -8.72
C GLU A 35 2.78 23.52 -9.88
N LYS A 36 3.47 22.42 -9.58
CA LYS A 36 4.01 21.52 -10.60
C LYS A 36 2.88 20.64 -11.17
N LEU A 37 2.02 21.21 -12.01
CA LEU A 37 1.03 20.47 -12.80
C LEU A 37 1.74 19.75 -13.95
N VAL A 38 2.39 18.61 -13.66
CA VAL A 38 2.94 17.77 -14.72
C VAL A 38 1.78 17.00 -15.35
N LEU A 39 1.45 17.36 -16.58
CA LEU A 39 0.53 16.56 -17.38
C LEU A 39 1.14 15.18 -17.63
N PRO A 40 0.33 14.10 -17.64
CA PRO A 40 0.80 12.78 -18.02
C PRO A 40 1.56 12.86 -19.34
N THR A 41 2.74 12.28 -19.39
CA THR A 41 3.53 12.23 -20.61
C THR A 41 2.87 11.30 -21.63
N ALA A 42 3.24 11.42 -22.90
CA ALA A 42 2.78 10.49 -23.92
C ALA A 42 3.15 9.03 -23.60
N GLU A 43 4.27 8.83 -22.90
CA GLU A 43 4.70 7.51 -22.40
C GLU A 43 3.77 6.99 -21.30
N ASP A 44 3.38 7.83 -20.34
CA ASP A 44 2.42 7.46 -19.28
C ASP A 44 1.08 7.01 -19.87
N ILE A 45 0.59 7.72 -20.88
CA ILE A 45 -0.67 7.40 -21.57
C ILE A 45 -0.54 6.08 -22.36
N ALA A 46 0.59 5.87 -23.04
CA ALA A 46 0.84 4.65 -23.79
C ALA A 46 0.92 3.43 -22.86
N ASN A 47 1.65 3.55 -21.75
CA ASN A 47 1.77 2.51 -20.73
C ASN A 47 0.41 2.16 -20.12
N GLU A 48 -0.38 3.17 -19.76
CA GLU A 48 -1.72 2.97 -19.20
C GLU A 48 -2.65 2.28 -20.21
N LYS A 49 -2.58 2.67 -21.49
CA LYS A 49 -3.36 2.02 -22.56
C LYS A 49 -2.95 0.55 -22.76
N GLN A 50 -1.66 0.25 -22.75
CA GLN A 50 -1.15 -1.13 -22.85
C GLN A 50 -1.61 -1.96 -21.64
N ARG A 51 -1.53 -1.39 -20.44
CA ARG A 51 -1.99 -2.04 -19.20
C ARG A 51 -3.48 -2.37 -19.27
N GLN A 52 -4.31 -1.42 -19.70
CA GLN A 52 -5.75 -1.64 -19.86
C GLN A 52 -6.05 -2.74 -20.89
N GLN A 53 -5.39 -2.71 -22.06
CA GLN A 53 -5.56 -3.75 -23.08
C GLN A 53 -5.19 -5.14 -22.55
N PHE A 54 -4.12 -5.25 -21.76
CA PHE A 54 -3.74 -6.51 -21.12
C PHE A 54 -4.80 -6.99 -20.13
N LEU A 55 -5.28 -6.11 -19.25
CA LEU A 55 -6.33 -6.44 -18.28
C LEU A 55 -7.61 -6.91 -18.96
N ASP A 56 -8.05 -6.20 -20.00
CA ASP A 56 -9.25 -6.57 -20.77
C ASP A 56 -9.05 -7.90 -21.49
N GLY A 57 -7.86 -8.13 -22.06
CA GLY A 57 -7.50 -9.41 -22.68
C GLY A 57 -7.56 -10.59 -21.71
N VAL A 58 -7.11 -10.41 -20.47
CA VAL A 58 -7.19 -11.43 -19.41
C VAL A 58 -8.64 -11.61 -18.93
N LYS A 59 -9.36 -10.52 -18.69
CA LYS A 59 -10.75 -10.53 -18.19
C LYS A 59 -11.69 -11.21 -19.18
N ASN A 60 -11.51 -10.95 -20.47
CA ASN A 60 -12.35 -11.47 -21.54
C ASN A 60 -11.73 -12.70 -22.24
N PHE A 61 -10.72 -13.31 -21.63
CA PHE A 61 -10.07 -14.48 -22.23
C PHE A 61 -11.06 -15.65 -22.37
N PRO A 62 -11.29 -16.16 -23.60
CA PRO A 62 -12.20 -17.28 -23.82
C PRO A 62 -11.60 -18.57 -23.28
N LYS A 63 -12.20 -19.12 -22.23
CA LYS A 63 -11.75 -20.36 -21.58
C LYS A 63 -11.73 -21.56 -22.54
N ASP A 64 -12.54 -21.53 -23.59
CA ASP A 64 -12.57 -22.58 -24.63
C ASP A 64 -11.28 -22.67 -25.45
N LYS A 65 -10.44 -21.62 -25.43
CA LYS A 65 -9.09 -21.67 -26.03
C LYS A 65 -8.06 -22.36 -25.14
N LEU A 66 -8.38 -22.66 -23.88
CA LEU A 66 -7.50 -23.48 -23.04
C LEU A 66 -7.58 -24.92 -23.53
N LYS A 67 -6.42 -25.51 -23.81
CA LYS A 67 -6.35 -26.94 -24.14
C LYS A 67 -6.79 -27.73 -22.91
N ARG A 68 -7.71 -28.68 -23.12
CA ARG A 68 -8.09 -29.63 -22.07
C ARG A 68 -6.85 -30.41 -21.65
N THR A 69 -6.52 -30.35 -20.38
CA THR A 69 -5.47 -31.15 -19.77
C THR A 69 -6.09 -32.02 -18.69
N GLU A 70 -5.67 -33.27 -18.62
CA GLU A 70 -6.11 -34.21 -17.59
C GLU A 70 -5.21 -34.04 -16.37
N THR A 71 -5.71 -33.38 -15.33
CA THR A 71 -5.01 -33.25 -14.05
C THR A 71 -5.31 -34.45 -13.16
N GLN A 72 -4.29 -35.27 -12.90
CA GLN A 72 -4.35 -36.37 -11.94
C GLN A 72 -4.13 -35.81 -10.52
N GLU A 73 -5.22 -35.51 -9.81
CA GLU A 73 -5.18 -35.12 -8.40
C GLU A 73 -5.24 -36.38 -7.52
N LYS A 74 -4.12 -36.76 -6.92
CA LYS A 74 -4.10 -37.87 -5.95
C LYS A 74 -4.68 -37.41 -4.61
N THR A 75 -6.00 -37.52 -4.46
CA THR A 75 -6.73 -37.22 -3.21
C THR A 75 -6.65 -38.35 -2.18
N VAL A 76 -5.94 -39.44 -2.48
CA VAL A 76 -5.82 -40.60 -1.60
C VAL A 76 -4.40 -40.68 -1.05
N TRP A 77 -4.30 -40.89 0.27
CA TRP A 77 -3.05 -41.23 0.91
C TRP A 77 -2.44 -42.46 0.22
N PRO A 78 -1.10 -42.54 0.03
CA PRO A 78 -0.48 -43.69 -0.59
C PRO A 78 -0.94 -44.99 0.07
N THR A 79 -1.54 -45.88 -0.72
CA THR A 79 -1.95 -47.19 -0.25
C THR A 79 -0.70 -48.04 -0.01
N ALA A 80 -0.75 -49.11 0.81
CA ALA A 80 0.41 -50.00 0.98
C ALA A 80 0.95 -50.56 -0.36
N GLN A 81 0.06 -50.75 -1.35
CA GLN A 81 0.43 -51.12 -2.72
C GLN A 81 1.20 -50.01 -3.46
N ASP A 82 0.84 -48.72 -3.25
CA ASP A 82 1.55 -47.57 -3.82
C ASP A 82 2.96 -47.44 -3.23
N LEU A 83 3.14 -47.74 -1.94
CA LEU A 83 4.45 -47.77 -1.29
C LEU A 83 5.35 -48.90 -1.81
N MET A 84 4.76 -50.01 -2.26
CA MET A 84 5.48 -51.11 -2.91
C MET A 84 5.78 -50.85 -4.40
N ALA A 85 5.02 -49.95 -5.04
CA ALA A 85 5.27 -49.48 -6.40
C ALA A 85 6.22 -48.27 -6.46
N VAL A 86 6.63 -47.73 -5.31
CA VAL A 86 7.75 -46.80 -5.25
C VAL A 86 8.97 -47.55 -5.81
N PRO A 87 9.68 -47.01 -6.81
CA PRO A 87 10.94 -47.60 -7.25
C PRO A 87 11.77 -47.90 -6.01
N SER A 88 12.30 -49.13 -5.89
CA SER A 88 13.21 -49.43 -4.78
C SER A 88 14.28 -48.36 -4.73
N VAL A 89 14.90 -48.08 -3.57
CA VAL A 89 15.96 -47.05 -3.45
C VAL A 89 17.07 -47.19 -4.52
N LYS A 90 17.19 -48.37 -5.13
CA LYS A 90 18.06 -48.70 -6.26
C LYS A 90 17.64 -48.08 -7.61
N ASP A 91 16.36 -47.84 -7.83
CA ASP A 91 15.72 -47.40 -9.08
C ASP A 91 15.40 -45.89 -9.08
N LEU A 92 15.53 -45.21 -7.93
CA LEU A 92 15.54 -43.74 -7.93
C LEU A 92 16.82 -43.24 -8.62
N PRO A 93 16.77 -42.07 -9.30
CA PRO A 93 17.97 -41.46 -9.84
C PRO A 93 18.98 -41.29 -8.71
N LYS A 94 20.11 -42.00 -8.83
CA LYS A 94 21.17 -41.96 -7.83
C LYS A 94 21.71 -40.54 -7.80
N VAL A 95 21.61 -39.92 -6.64
CA VAL A 95 22.29 -38.66 -6.34
C VAL A 95 23.76 -38.85 -6.71
N ASP A 96 24.30 -37.91 -7.49
CA ASP A 96 25.68 -37.94 -7.97
C ASP A 96 26.62 -38.25 -6.80
N ASN A 97 27.58 -39.17 -6.98
CA ASN A 97 28.50 -39.59 -5.92
C ASN A 97 29.25 -38.38 -5.32
N ASN A 98 29.48 -37.35 -6.14
CA ASN A 98 30.07 -36.10 -5.67
C ASN A 98 29.15 -35.37 -4.65
N LEU A 99 27.86 -35.25 -4.95
CA LEU A 99 26.91 -34.60 -4.04
C LEU A 99 26.72 -35.42 -2.75
N LYS A 100 26.69 -36.75 -2.86
CA LYS A 100 26.58 -37.63 -1.69
C LYS A 100 27.77 -37.49 -0.73
N THR A 101 28.99 -37.50 -1.26
CA THR A 101 30.20 -37.31 -0.45
C THR A 101 30.28 -35.90 0.14
N GLN A 102 29.80 -34.87 -0.55
CA GLN A 102 29.72 -33.52 0.02
C GLN A 102 28.73 -33.43 1.19
N LEU A 103 27.58 -34.10 1.09
CA LEU A 103 26.57 -34.17 2.15
C LEU A 103 27.07 -34.99 3.36
N GLU A 104 27.73 -36.13 3.13
CA GLU A 104 28.30 -36.95 4.21
C GLU A 104 29.43 -36.23 4.96
N ASN A 105 30.20 -35.39 4.26
CA ASN A 105 31.26 -34.56 4.85
C ASN A 105 30.78 -33.15 5.27
N PHE A 106 29.49 -32.85 5.12
CA PHE A 106 28.94 -31.57 5.50
C PHE A 106 28.92 -31.46 7.02
N SER A 107 29.55 -30.41 7.53
CA SER A 107 29.60 -30.14 8.97
C SER A 107 28.89 -28.83 9.25
N GLN A 108 27.81 -28.89 10.02
CA GLN A 108 27.01 -27.72 10.39
C GLN A 108 27.84 -26.69 11.17
N SER A 109 28.89 -27.12 11.88
CA SER A 109 29.86 -26.23 12.55
C SER A 109 30.69 -25.36 11.62
N LYS A 110 30.70 -25.63 10.31
CA LYS A 110 31.36 -24.80 9.29
C LYS A 110 30.44 -23.69 8.76
N LEU A 111 29.16 -23.71 9.11
CA LEU A 111 28.26 -22.59 8.83
C LEU A 111 28.69 -21.41 9.70
N LYS A 112 28.75 -20.22 9.10
CA LYS A 112 29.00 -19.00 9.86
C LYS A 112 27.72 -18.63 10.61
N ASP A 113 27.86 -18.31 11.89
CA ASP A 113 26.77 -17.70 12.64
C ASP A 113 26.41 -16.37 11.96
N VAL A 114 25.14 -16.24 11.62
CA VAL A 114 24.58 -15.02 11.05
C VAL A 114 23.42 -14.61 11.94
N GLU A 115 23.46 -13.36 12.41
CA GLU A 115 22.36 -12.79 13.19
C GLU A 115 21.17 -12.53 12.25
N THR A 116 20.11 -13.34 12.39
CA THR A 116 18.88 -13.18 11.63
C THR A 116 18.01 -12.11 12.29
N GLN A 117 17.84 -10.98 11.61
CA GLN A 117 16.93 -9.91 12.03
C GLN A 117 15.51 -10.22 11.52
N GLU A 118 14.66 -10.83 12.35
CA GLU A 118 13.22 -10.89 12.08
C GLU A 118 12.58 -9.51 12.34
N LYS A 119 12.27 -8.78 11.26
CA LYS A 119 11.49 -7.54 11.34
C LYS A 119 9.99 -7.83 11.51
N LEU A 120 9.60 -8.34 12.67
CA LEU A 120 8.22 -8.30 13.13
C LEU A 120 8.00 -7.03 13.94
N VAL A 121 7.93 -5.88 13.26
CA VAL A 121 7.54 -4.62 13.92
C VAL A 121 6.03 -4.59 14.05
N LEU A 122 5.57 -4.66 15.30
CA LEU A 122 4.18 -4.36 15.64
C LEU A 122 3.89 -2.88 15.34
N PRO A 123 2.67 -2.53 14.90
CA PRO A 123 2.25 -1.14 14.76
C PRO A 123 2.52 -0.39 16.07
N THR A 124 3.10 0.80 15.96
CA THR A 124 3.35 1.64 17.13
C THR A 124 2.03 2.22 17.66
N ALA A 125 2.03 2.72 18.90
CA ALA A 125 0.87 3.41 19.45
C ALA A 125 0.47 4.64 18.60
N GLU A 126 1.46 5.31 18.00
CA GLU A 126 1.25 6.45 17.11
C GLU A 126 0.53 6.04 15.82
N ASP A 127 0.95 4.93 15.20
CA ASP A 127 0.29 4.37 14.01
C ASP A 127 -1.19 4.06 14.27
N ILE A 128 -1.48 3.46 15.43
CA ILE A 128 -2.85 3.14 15.85
C ILE A 128 -3.68 4.41 16.05
N THR A 129 -3.12 5.44 16.70
CA THR A 129 -3.83 6.70 16.92
C THR A 129 -4.11 7.44 15.62
N SER A 130 -3.14 7.47 14.70
CA SER A 130 -3.26 8.11 13.39
C SER A 130 -4.34 7.43 12.55
N GLU A 131 -4.32 6.10 12.50
CA GLU A 131 -5.32 5.32 11.79
C GLU A 131 -6.72 5.50 12.37
N LYS A 132 -6.85 5.54 13.71
CA LYS A 132 -8.13 5.80 14.38
C LYS A 132 -8.67 7.19 14.07
N GLN A 133 -7.81 8.22 14.07
CA GLN A 133 -8.21 9.58 13.72
C GLN A 133 -8.66 9.65 12.25
N ARG A 134 -7.92 8.99 11.35
CA ARG A 134 -8.28 8.88 9.93
C ARG A 134 -9.66 8.25 9.76
N GLN A 135 -9.92 7.12 10.42
CA GLN A 135 -11.24 6.46 10.37
C GLN A 135 -12.36 7.36 10.89
N GLN A 136 -12.16 8.03 12.02
CA GLN A 136 -13.16 8.97 12.57
C GLN A 136 -13.48 10.12 11.60
N PHE A 137 -12.46 10.63 10.89
CA PHE A 137 -12.68 11.65 9.87
C PHE A 137 -13.50 11.12 8.70
N LEU A 138 -13.14 9.94 8.16
CA LEU A 138 -13.89 9.32 7.07
C LEU A 138 -15.34 9.08 7.47
N ASP A 139 -15.58 8.48 8.64
CA ASP A 139 -16.93 8.22 9.16
C ASP A 139 -17.74 9.51 9.30
N GLY A 140 -17.10 10.58 9.77
CA GLY A 140 -17.72 11.90 9.89
C GLY A 140 -18.17 12.48 8.53
N VAL A 141 -17.42 12.22 7.46
CA VAL A 141 -17.75 12.65 6.10
C VAL A 141 -18.81 11.75 5.47
N THR A 142 -18.68 10.43 5.58
CA THR A 142 -19.60 9.46 4.97
C THR A 142 -20.98 9.50 5.60
N ASN A 143 -21.04 9.70 6.92
CA ASN A 143 -22.29 9.69 7.69
C ASN A 143 -22.77 11.10 8.03
N PHE A 144 -22.24 12.13 7.36
CA PHE A 144 -22.67 13.51 7.60
C PHE A 144 -24.16 13.69 7.24
N PRO A 145 -25.01 14.11 8.20
CA PRO A 145 -26.43 14.33 7.92
C PRO A 145 -26.61 15.57 7.06
N LYS A 146 -27.02 15.35 5.80
CA LYS A 146 -27.25 16.42 4.80
C LYS A 146 -28.29 17.44 5.26
N ASP A 147 -29.21 17.05 6.14
CA ASP A 147 -30.24 17.92 6.71
C ASP A 147 -29.67 19.05 7.58
N LYS A 148 -28.42 18.92 8.04
CA LYS A 148 -27.70 20.00 8.76
C LYS A 148 -27.10 21.05 7.83
N LEU A 149 -27.07 20.82 6.52
CA LEU A 149 -26.62 21.82 5.56
C LEU A 149 -27.69 22.90 5.42
N LYS A 150 -27.30 24.16 5.61
CA LYS A 150 -28.19 25.28 5.29
C LYS A 150 -28.39 25.33 3.78
N ARG A 151 -29.63 25.61 3.36
CA ARG A 151 -29.91 25.93 1.95
C ARG A 151 -29.15 27.21 1.59
N THR A 152 -28.35 27.11 0.53
CA THR A 152 -27.68 28.24 -0.11
C THR A 152 -28.22 28.37 -1.52
N GLU A 153 -28.60 29.58 -1.90
CA GLU A 153 -28.98 29.90 -3.27
C GLU A 153 -27.72 30.21 -4.08
N THR A 154 -27.46 29.45 -5.13
CA THR A 154 -26.30 29.62 -6.00
C THR A 154 -26.67 30.56 -7.16
N GLN A 155 -25.96 31.68 -7.27
CA GLN A 155 -26.07 32.60 -8.41
C GLN A 155 -25.10 32.14 -9.51
N GLU A 156 -25.62 31.55 -10.58
CA GLU A 156 -24.82 31.14 -11.73
C GLU A 156 -24.65 32.32 -12.69
N LYS A 157 -23.41 32.82 -12.83
CA LYS A 157 -23.13 33.96 -13.69
C LYS A 157 -23.04 33.53 -15.15
N ILE A 158 -24.18 33.44 -15.83
CA ILE A 158 -24.25 33.24 -17.28
C ILE A 158 -23.97 34.59 -17.96
N VAL A 159 -22.71 34.99 -18.03
CA VAL A 159 -22.29 36.07 -18.94
C VAL A 159 -21.50 35.45 -20.08
N LEU A 160 -21.98 35.66 -21.30
CA LEU A 160 -21.23 35.29 -22.49
C LEU A 160 -19.94 36.14 -22.54
N PRO A 161 -18.78 35.55 -22.84
CA PRO A 161 -17.56 36.31 -23.04
C PRO A 161 -17.80 37.33 -24.17
N THR A 162 -17.57 38.62 -23.91
CA THR A 162 -17.60 39.62 -24.97
C THR A 162 -16.37 39.48 -25.85
N PRO A 163 -16.52 39.48 -27.19
CA PRO A 163 -15.39 39.37 -28.10
C PRO A 163 -14.45 40.58 -27.96
N GLN A 164 -13.15 40.28 -28.05
CA GLN A 164 -12.03 41.20 -27.89
C GLN A 164 -11.79 42.04 -29.15
#